data_AF-A0A3T1CAH4-F1
#
_entry.id   AF-A0A3T1CAH4-F1
#
_cell.length_a   1.000
_cell.length_b   1.000
_cell.length_c   1.000
_cell.angle_alpha   90.00
_cell.angle_beta   90.00
_cell.angle_gamma   90.00
#
_symmetry.space_group_name_H-M   'P 1'
#
loop_
_entity.id
_entity.type
_entity.pdbx_description
1 polymer ?
#
loop_
_entity_poly.entity_id
_entity_poly.type
_entity_poly.pdbx_seq_one_letter_code
_entity_poly.pdbx_strand_id
1 'polypeptide(L)'
;MAYEGTAIPLAWFVMNKAGNSCTDERIKLLEKVIRQLGPSKIAGLIGDREFIGSQWFDYLIKSEIPFYMRIREDTLVEGARNGYAVSLRDVFRHLKEGKKKC
;
A
#
# COMPACT_ATOMS: atom_id res chain seq x y z
N MET A 1 0.34 -13.36 1.92
CA MET A 1 -0.07 -14.59 2.62
C MET A 1 0.98 -15.65 2.37
N ALA A 2 1.38 -16.37 3.41
CA ALA A 2 2.21 -17.56 3.30
C ALA A 2 1.53 -18.67 4.09
N TYR A 3 1.41 -19.85 3.51
CA TYR A 3 0.94 -21.04 4.19
C TYR A 3 2.15 -21.94 4.40
N GLU A 4 2.48 -22.24 5.65
CA GLU A 4 3.65 -23.06 6.01
C GLU A 4 4.96 -22.56 5.36
N GLY A 5 5.17 -21.24 5.38
CA GLY A 5 6.34 -20.61 4.77
C GLY A 5 6.30 -20.47 3.25
N THR A 6 5.29 -21.02 2.58
CA THR A 6 5.13 -20.95 1.13
C THR A 6 4.18 -19.84 0.73
N ALA A 7 4.63 -18.92 -0.12
CA ALA A 7 3.78 -17.90 -0.70
C ALA A 7 2.85 -18.52 -1.75
N ILE A 8 1.53 -18.37 -1.54
CA ILE A 8 0.53 -18.87 -2.48
C ILE A 8 -0.04 -17.68 -3.28
N PRO A 9 0.14 -17.65 -4.61
CA PRO A 9 -0.45 -16.62 -5.45
C PRO A 9 -1.97 -16.81 -5.54
N LEU A 10 -2.73 -15.77 -5.23
CA LEU A 10 -4.20 -15.82 -5.28
C LEU A 10 -4.76 -15.38 -6.64
N ALA A 11 -4.13 -14.38 -7.23
CA ALA A 11 -4.53 -13.82 -8.51
C ALA A 11 -3.32 -13.18 -9.19
N TRP A 12 -3.32 -13.24 -10.51
CA TRP A 12 -2.37 -12.54 -11.37
C TRP A 12 -3.05 -12.17 -12.68
N PHE A 13 -2.41 -11.25 -13.41
CA PHE A 13 -2.70 -10.98 -14.81
C PHE A 13 -1.42 -11.15 -15.62
N VAL A 14 -1.54 -11.71 -16.82
CA VAL A 14 -0.46 -11.68 -17.80
C VAL A 14 -0.55 -10.37 -18.54
N MET A 15 0.50 -9.56 -18.46
CA MET A 15 0.52 -8.23 -19.06
C MET A 15 1.19 -8.31 -20.43
N ASN A 16 0.46 -7.90 -21.48
CA ASN A 16 1.00 -7.80 -22.84
C ASN A 16 1.77 -6.47 -23.07
N LYS A 17 2.52 -6.03 -22.06
CA LYS A 17 3.36 -4.83 -22.14
C LYS A 17 4.68 -5.05 -21.41
N ALA A 18 5.73 -4.41 -21.90
CA ALA A 18 7.00 -4.33 -21.18
C ALA A 18 6.88 -3.27 -20.07
N GLY A 19 7.21 -3.63 -18.83
CA GLY A 19 7.23 -2.72 -17.68
C GLY A 19 6.31 -3.12 -16.52
N ASN A 20 6.29 -2.28 -15.49
CA ASN A 20 5.58 -2.53 -14.24
C ASN A 20 4.07 -2.28 -14.33
N SER A 21 3.31 -2.79 -13.36
CA SER A 21 1.87 -2.53 -13.21
C SER A 21 1.59 -1.05 -12.93
N CYS A 22 0.58 -0.48 -13.58
CA CYS A 22 0.05 0.83 -13.19
C CYS A 22 -0.91 0.72 -12.00
N THR A 23 -1.31 1.85 -11.41
CA THR A 23 -2.23 1.88 -10.26
C THR A 23 -3.57 1.22 -10.58
N ASP A 24 -4.14 1.45 -11.76
CA ASP A 24 -5.42 0.86 -12.15
C ASP A 24 -5.36 -0.66 -12.28
N GLU A 25 -4.24 -1.21 -12.78
CA GLU A 25 -4.03 -2.66 -12.87
C GLU A 25 -3.94 -3.30 -11.47
N ARG A 26 -3.28 -2.61 -10.53
CA ARG A 26 -3.19 -3.03 -9.14
C ARG A 26 -4.54 -3.00 -8.44
N ILE A 27 -5.33 -1.95 -8.67
CA ILE A 27 -6.71 -1.84 -8.16
C ILE A 27 -7.56 -3.00 -8.70
N LYS A 28 -7.54 -3.24 -10.02
CA LYS A 28 -8.28 -4.35 -10.64
C LYS A 28 -7.89 -5.71 -10.08
N LEU A 29 -6.60 -5.91 -9.77
CA LEU A 29 -6.11 -7.15 -9.18
C LEU A 29 -6.63 -7.33 -7.75
N LEU A 30 -6.55 -6.28 -6.95
CA LEU A 30 -7.04 -6.28 -5.57
C LEU A 30 -8.55 -6.50 -5.52
N GLU A 31 -9.34 -5.83 -6.36
CA GLU A 31 -10.78 -6.07 -6.47
C GLU A 31 -11.11 -7.52 -6.86
N LYS A 32 -10.33 -8.13 -7.75
CA LYS A 32 -10.51 -9.54 -8.12
C LYS A 32 -10.34 -10.45 -6.90
N VAL A 33 -9.31 -10.20 -6.08
CA VAL A 33 -9.08 -10.93 -4.83
C VAL A 33 -10.22 -10.70 -3.84
N ILE A 34 -10.64 -9.45 -3.63
CA ILE A 34 -11.73 -9.10 -2.71
C ILE A 34 -13.05 -9.79 -3.12
N ARG A 35 -13.40 -9.77 -4.41
CA ARG A 35 -14.59 -10.46 -4.92
C ARG A 35 -14.56 -11.97 -4.70
N GLN A 36 -13.38 -12.59 -4.74
CA GLN A 36 -13.23 -14.04 -4.56
C GLN A 36 -13.22 -14.47 -3.10
N LEU A 37 -12.53 -13.72 -2.23
CA LEU A 37 -12.41 -14.08 -0.80
C LEU A 37 -13.58 -13.56 0.04
N GLY A 38 -14.13 -12.41 -0.35
CA GLY A 38 -14.99 -11.57 0.47
C GLY A 38 -14.17 -10.64 1.38
N PRO A 39 -14.58 -9.36 1.54
CA PRO A 39 -13.81 -8.37 2.30
C PRO A 39 -13.61 -8.75 3.77
N SER A 40 -14.57 -9.45 4.39
CA SER A 40 -14.50 -9.89 5.79
C SER A 40 -13.39 -10.91 6.07
N LYS A 41 -12.83 -11.55 5.04
CA LYS A 41 -11.71 -12.50 5.17
C LYS A 41 -10.35 -11.84 5.00
N ILE A 42 -10.30 -10.53 4.76
CA ILE A 42 -9.07 -9.78 4.54
C ILE A 42 -8.77 -8.97 5.80
N ALA A 43 -7.88 -9.47 6.65
CA ALA A 43 -7.44 -8.75 7.85
C ALA A 43 -6.62 -7.49 7.52
N GLY A 44 -5.95 -7.49 6.38
CA GLY A 44 -5.30 -6.31 5.84
C GLY A 44 -4.37 -6.58 4.66
N LEU A 45 -3.98 -5.50 3.99
CA LEU A 45 -3.06 -5.51 2.86
C LEU A 45 -1.66 -5.07 3.31
N ILE A 46 -0.64 -5.84 2.95
CA ILE A 46 0.77 -5.45 3.16
C ILE A 46 1.40 -5.21 1.79
N GLY A 47 2.10 -4.07 1.62
CA GLY A 47 2.80 -3.74 0.37
C GLY A 47 4.18 -3.12 0.61
N ASP A 48 5.08 -3.33 -0.35
CA ASP A 48 6.43 -2.75 -0.34
C ASP A 48 6.46 -1.37 -1.05
N ARG A 49 7.64 -0.76 -1.11
CA ARG A 49 7.94 0.59 -1.60
C ARG A 49 7.52 0.89 -3.04
N GLU A 50 7.20 -0.14 -3.83
CA GLU A 50 6.70 0.01 -5.20
C GLU A 50 5.20 0.33 -5.26
N PHE A 51 4.47 0.12 -4.16
CA PHE A 51 3.02 0.32 -4.05
C PHE A 51 2.70 1.65 -3.37
N ILE A 52 3.14 2.74 -4.01
CA ILE A 52 2.98 4.12 -3.54
C ILE A 52 2.22 4.98 -4.56
N GLY A 53 1.61 6.07 -4.10
CA GLY A 53 0.91 7.05 -4.94
C GLY A 53 -0.43 7.48 -4.34
N SER A 54 -0.83 8.74 -4.55
CA SER A 54 -2.08 9.30 -3.98
C SER A 54 -3.32 8.49 -4.38
N GLN A 55 -3.49 8.21 -5.68
CA GLN A 55 -4.62 7.42 -6.18
C GLN A 55 -4.69 6.03 -5.54
N TRP A 56 -3.54 5.41 -5.25
CA TRP A 56 -3.47 4.11 -4.60
C TRP A 56 -3.94 4.20 -3.14
N PHE A 57 -3.42 5.17 -2.38
CA PHE A 57 -3.84 5.39 -0.99
C PHE A 57 -5.32 5.79 -0.88
N ASP A 58 -5.80 6.65 -1.77
CA ASP A 58 -7.21 7.06 -1.83
C ASP A 58 -8.14 5.86 -2.04
N TYR A 59 -7.76 4.95 -2.95
CA TYR A 59 -8.50 3.72 -3.16
C TYR A 59 -8.52 2.85 -1.89
N LEU A 60 -7.37 2.63 -1.25
CA LEU A 60 -7.28 1.79 -0.06
C LEU A 60 -8.09 2.35 1.11
N ILE A 61 -8.00 3.66 1.34
CA ILE A 61 -8.79 4.35 2.37
C ILE A 61 -10.29 4.18 2.10
N LYS A 62 -10.74 4.38 0.86
CA LYS A 62 -12.15 4.21 0.47
C LYS A 62 -12.63 2.76 0.52
N SER A 63 -11.73 1.79 0.35
CA SER A 63 -12.07 0.36 0.42
C SER A 63 -12.30 -0.16 1.83
N GLU A 64 -11.98 0.65 2.86
CA GLU A 64 -12.04 0.29 4.28
C GLU A 64 -11.23 -0.96 4.65
N ILE A 65 -10.25 -1.34 3.80
CA ILE A 65 -9.34 -2.45 4.06
C ILE A 65 -8.14 -1.91 4.86
N PRO A 66 -7.86 -2.45 6.06
CA PRO A 66 -6.66 -2.08 6.80
C PRO A 66 -5.41 -2.35 5.95
N PHE A 67 -4.47 -1.42 5.91
CA PHE A 67 -3.25 -1.60 5.11
C PHE A 67 -1.98 -1.14 5.82
N TYR A 68 -0.88 -1.76 5.44
CA TYR A 68 0.47 -1.53 5.95
C TYR A 68 1.41 -1.42 4.76
N MET A 69 1.82 -0.20 4.43
CA MET A 69 2.70 0.07 3.30
C MET A 69 4.07 0.48 3.78
N ARG A 70 5.11 -0.15 3.24
CA ARG A 70 6.48 0.29 3.44
C ARG A 70 6.75 1.49 2.53
N ILE A 71 7.06 2.63 3.11
CA ILE A 71 7.41 3.84 2.38
C ILE A 71 8.88 4.18 2.63
N ARG A 72 9.58 4.71 1.63
CA ARG A 72 10.96 5.18 1.82
C ARG A 72 10.96 6.46 2.68
N GLU A 73 11.93 6.58 3.57
CA GLU A 73 12.06 7.73 4.47
C GLU A 73 12.30 9.06 3.75
N ASP A 74 12.90 9.04 2.55
CA ASP A 74 13.19 10.20 1.72
C ASP A 74 12.00 10.62 0.84
N THR A 75 10.87 9.92 0.93
CA THR A 75 9.63 10.30 0.25
C THR A 75 9.21 11.70 0.71
N LEU A 76 9.03 12.60 -0.24
CA LEU A 76 8.55 13.95 0.01
C LEU A 76 7.03 13.97 0.10
N VAL A 77 6.50 14.59 1.14
CA VAL A 77 5.07 14.83 1.34
C VAL A 77 4.83 16.31 1.59
N GLU A 78 3.60 16.76 1.36
CA GLU A 78 3.21 18.13 1.67
C GLU A 78 3.17 18.35 3.19
N GLY A 79 3.93 19.33 3.66
CA GLY A 79 4.01 19.69 5.06
C GLY A 79 2.72 20.33 5.55
N ALA A 80 2.06 19.70 6.52
CA ALA A 80 0.78 20.17 7.07
C ALA A 80 0.78 21.59 7.68
N ARG A 81 1.96 22.19 7.93
CA ARG A 81 2.10 23.51 8.55
C ARG A 81 2.33 24.65 7.56
N ASN A 82 2.92 24.38 6.40
CA ASN A 82 3.44 25.41 5.51
C ASN A 82 3.35 25.07 4.01
N GLY A 83 2.82 23.90 3.64
CA GLY A 83 2.65 23.47 2.25
C GLY A 83 3.95 23.12 1.52
N TYR A 84 5.12 23.26 2.17
CA TYR A 84 6.38 22.88 1.56
C TYR A 84 6.59 21.37 1.62
N ALA A 85 7.29 20.84 0.62
CA ALA A 85 7.70 19.44 0.60
C ALA A 85 8.65 19.15 1.78
N VAL A 86 8.30 18.15 2.59
CA VAL A 86 9.10 17.65 3.71
C VAL A 86 9.32 16.16 3.57
N SER A 87 10.48 15.65 4.00
CA SER A 87 10.74 14.21 3.97
C SER A 87 9.93 13.47 5.03
N LEU A 88 9.54 12.23 4.75
CA LEU A 88 8.90 11.39 5.76
C LEU A 88 9.79 11.18 7.00
N ARG A 89 11.11 11.13 6.82
CA ARG A 89 12.07 11.11 7.94
C ARG A 89 11.83 12.29 8.89
N ASP A 90 11.67 13.50 8.37
CA ASP A 90 11.44 14.69 9.20
C ASP A 90 10.05 14.66 9.86
N VAL A 91 9.02 14.25 9.11
CA VAL A 91 7.66 14.09 9.61
C VAL A 91 7.63 13.12 10.80
N PHE A 92 8.31 11.98 10.66
CA PHE A 92 8.31 10.91 11.65
C PHE A 92 9.50 10.94 12.62
N ARG A 93 10.34 12.00 12.63
CA ARG A 93 11.56 12.05 13.47
C ARG A 93 11.31 11.89 14.98
N HIS A 94 10.09 12.18 15.41
CA HIS A 94 9.66 12.12 16.81
C HIS A 94 9.10 10.74 17.20
N LEU A 95 8.92 9.83 16.24
CA LEU A 95 8.44 8.48 16.46
C LEU A 95 9.62 7.51 16.55
N LYS A 96 9.69 6.80 17.67
CA LYS A 96 10.64 5.69 17.85
C LYS A 96 10.15 4.45 17.10
N GLU A 97 11.09 3.60 16.69
CA GLU A 97 10.78 2.33 16.04
C GLU A 97 9.77 1.51 16.85
N GLY A 98 8.79 0.91 16.15
CA GLY A 98 7.71 0.13 16.77
C GLY A 98 6.64 0.95 17.50
N LYS A 99 6.73 2.29 17.53
CA LYS A 99 5.69 3.15 18.10
C LYS A 99 4.74 3.67 17.03
N LYS A 100 3.46 3.78 17.40
CA LYS A 100 2.41 4.44 16.63
C LYS A 100 2.02 5.73 17.34
N LYS A 101 1.66 6.77 16.59
CA LYS A 101 1.05 7.97 17.15
C LYS A 101 -0.45 7.68 17.30
N CYS A 102 -0.95 7.76 18.54
CA CYS A 102 -2.37 7.65 18.86
C CYS A 102 -3.12 8.90 18.40
#